data_AF-A0A7S2XT72-F1
#
_entry.id   AF-A0A7S2XT72-F1
#
_cell.length_a   1.000
_cell.length_b   1.000
_cell.length_c   1.000
_cell.angle_alpha   90.00
_cell.angle_beta   90.00
_cell.angle_gamma   90.00
#
_symmetry.space_group_name_H-M   'P 1'
#
loop_
_entity.id
_entity.type
_entity.pdbx_description
1 polymer ?
#
loop_
_entity_poly.entity_id
_entity_poly.type
_entity_poly.pdbx_seq_one_letter_code
_entity_poly.pdbx_strand_id
1 'polypeptide(L)'
;VTSTIFSMIKYAGVNREHARRILSDAEKIAKKYRVPEKRLWHVKVRAFGESDQWTHLRQLADSKVKPPIGFKPFALAVIKGMQTVSEIMRYVDRVPSPEERYDLFCEARLWKRALDEATTKLKDGRRVLHVRSLCNSPEIQQLCDELLSRM
;
A
#
# COMPACT_ATOMS: atom_id res chain seq x y z
N VAL A 1 -16.02 5.92 -17.63
CA VAL A 1 -16.63 6.03 -16.28
C VAL A 1 -15.59 6.01 -15.16
N THR A 2 -14.76 4.97 -15.03
CA THR A 2 -13.77 4.88 -13.93
C THR A 2 -12.73 6.01 -13.96
N SER A 3 -12.26 6.42 -15.13
CA SER A 3 -11.37 7.59 -15.29
C SER A 3 -12.04 8.91 -14.86
N THR A 4 -13.34 9.05 -15.08
CA THR A 4 -14.14 10.19 -14.61
C THR A 4 -14.22 10.21 -13.08
N ILE A 5 -14.59 9.08 -12.47
CA ILE A 5 -14.64 8.92 -11.00
C ILE A 5 -13.27 9.22 -10.39
N PHE A 6 -12.21 8.69 -10.99
CA PHE A 6 -10.82 8.96 -10.59
C PHE A 6 -10.50 10.45 -10.60
N SER A 7 -10.80 11.13 -11.71
CA SER A 7 -10.54 12.57 -11.88
C SER A 7 -11.34 13.41 -10.90
N MET A 8 -12.60 13.05 -10.63
CA MET A 8 -13.43 13.71 -9.61
C MET A 8 -12.82 13.57 -8.22
N ILE A 9 -12.39 12.35 -7.83
CA ILE A 9 -11.77 12.13 -6.52
C ILE A 9 -10.49 12.96 -6.41
N LYS A 10 -9.62 12.99 -7.44
CA LYS A 10 -8.42 13.83 -7.40
C LYS A 10 -8.76 15.31 -7.28
N TYR A 11 -9.76 15.78 -8.03
CA TYR A 11 -10.21 17.17 -7.96
C TYR A 11 -10.76 17.55 -6.58
N ALA A 12 -11.38 16.62 -5.84
CA ALA A 12 -11.80 16.84 -4.46
C ALA A 12 -10.62 17.15 -3.51
N GLY A 13 -9.42 16.63 -3.80
CA GLY A 13 -8.21 16.96 -3.02
C GLY A 13 -7.74 18.41 -3.23
N VAL A 14 -7.98 18.96 -4.41
CA VAL A 14 -7.66 20.34 -4.77
C VAL A 14 -8.74 21.32 -4.26
N ASN A 15 -10.03 20.99 -4.47
CA ASN A 15 -11.16 21.81 -4.04
C ASN A 15 -11.76 21.29 -2.72
N ARG A 16 -11.11 21.63 -1.61
CA ARG A 16 -11.46 21.12 -0.27
C ARG A 16 -12.85 21.55 0.21
N GLU A 17 -13.29 22.75 -0.16
CA GLU A 17 -14.61 23.29 0.20
C GLU A 17 -15.74 22.39 -0.32
N HIS A 18 -15.61 21.92 -1.56
CA HIS A 18 -16.63 21.09 -2.22
C HIS A 18 -16.31 19.60 -2.19
N ALA A 19 -15.23 19.18 -1.51
CA ALA A 19 -14.72 17.81 -1.54
C ALA A 19 -15.81 16.79 -1.20
N ARG A 20 -16.58 17.04 -0.12
CA ARG A 20 -17.65 16.14 0.31
C ARG A 20 -18.71 15.92 -0.77
N ARG A 21 -19.11 16.99 -1.46
CA ARG A 21 -20.10 16.92 -2.56
C ARG A 21 -19.52 16.15 -3.74
N ILE A 22 -18.30 16.46 -4.14
CA ILE A 22 -17.62 15.82 -5.28
C ILE A 22 -17.46 14.31 -5.03
N LEU A 23 -17.04 13.91 -3.83
CA LEU A 23 -16.91 12.49 -3.46
C LEU A 23 -18.27 11.77 -3.48
N SER A 24 -19.32 12.41 -2.96
CA SER A 24 -20.69 11.86 -3.03
C SER A 24 -21.17 11.69 -4.48
N ASP A 25 -20.91 12.65 -5.35
CA ASP A 25 -21.30 12.57 -6.75
C ASP A 25 -20.51 11.50 -7.52
N ALA A 26 -19.24 11.31 -7.19
CA ALA A 26 -18.43 10.22 -7.72
C ALA A 26 -19.02 8.83 -7.36
N GLU A 27 -19.57 8.67 -6.14
CA GLU A 27 -20.28 7.45 -5.74
C GLU A 27 -21.62 7.28 -6.47
N LYS A 28 -22.38 8.35 -6.67
CA LYS A 28 -23.62 8.31 -7.46
C LYS A 28 -23.34 7.87 -8.90
N ILE A 29 -22.27 8.36 -9.52
CA ILE A 29 -21.83 7.93 -10.86
C ILE A 29 -21.46 6.45 -10.84
N ALA A 30 -20.67 6.00 -9.85
CA ALA A 30 -20.31 4.59 -9.72
C ALA A 30 -21.56 3.68 -9.66
N LYS A 31 -22.57 4.07 -8.88
CA LYS A 31 -23.86 3.36 -8.76
C LYS A 31 -24.65 3.39 -10.07
N LYS A 32 -24.78 4.57 -10.70
CA LYS A 32 -25.52 4.76 -11.96
C LYS A 32 -25.00 3.85 -13.07
N TYR A 33 -23.69 3.70 -13.17
CA TYR A 33 -23.03 2.88 -14.18
C TYR A 33 -22.69 1.47 -13.69
N ARG A 34 -23.19 1.05 -12.52
CA ARG A 34 -23.00 -0.29 -11.94
C ARG A 34 -21.53 -0.72 -11.93
N VAL A 35 -20.64 0.20 -11.55
CA VAL A 35 -19.20 -0.09 -11.48
C VAL A 35 -18.98 -1.18 -10.44
N PRO A 36 -18.32 -2.30 -10.79
CA PRO A 36 -18.05 -3.38 -9.83
C PRO A 36 -17.31 -2.85 -8.61
N GLU A 37 -17.70 -3.29 -7.43
CA GLU A 37 -17.16 -2.79 -6.16
C GLU A 37 -15.62 -2.90 -6.12
N LYS A 38 -15.07 -4.09 -6.40
CA LYS A 38 -13.62 -4.30 -6.45
C LYS A 38 -12.89 -3.29 -7.36
N ARG A 39 -13.49 -2.95 -8.51
CA ARG A 39 -12.95 -1.95 -9.44
C ARG A 39 -13.02 -0.54 -8.87
N LEU A 40 -14.13 -0.17 -8.22
CA LEU A 40 -14.28 1.12 -7.57
C LEU A 40 -13.25 1.32 -6.45
N TRP A 41 -13.00 0.28 -5.64
CA TRP A 41 -12.00 0.34 -4.57
C TRP A 41 -10.58 0.60 -5.10
N HIS A 42 -10.16 -0.08 -6.18
CA HIS A 42 -8.88 0.22 -6.84
C HIS A 42 -8.80 1.67 -7.33
N VAL A 43 -9.89 2.18 -7.93
CA VAL A 43 -9.97 3.58 -8.39
C VAL A 43 -9.83 4.55 -7.21
N LYS A 44 -10.54 4.32 -6.10
CA LYS A 44 -10.50 5.15 -4.90
C LYS A 44 -9.08 5.17 -4.29
N VAL A 45 -8.47 4.02 -4.05
CA VAL A 45 -7.11 3.92 -3.48
C VAL A 45 -6.10 4.66 -4.33
N ARG A 46 -6.12 4.42 -5.65
CA ARG A 46 -5.20 5.09 -6.58
C ARG A 46 -5.44 6.60 -6.60
N ALA A 47 -6.69 7.04 -6.65
CA ALA A 47 -7.01 8.47 -6.70
C ALA A 47 -6.59 9.18 -5.41
N PHE A 48 -6.91 8.62 -4.25
CA PHE A 48 -6.53 9.21 -2.96
C PHE A 48 -5.02 9.25 -2.79
N GLY A 49 -4.31 8.18 -3.14
CA GLY A 49 -2.85 8.13 -3.06
C GLY A 49 -2.16 9.10 -4.03
N GLU A 50 -2.65 9.24 -5.26
CA GLU A 50 -2.07 10.18 -6.23
C GLU A 50 -2.46 11.66 -6.01
N SER A 51 -3.27 11.95 -5.00
CA SER A 51 -3.69 13.32 -4.67
C SER A 51 -3.48 13.65 -3.19
N ASP A 52 -2.64 12.88 -2.50
CA ASP A 52 -2.25 13.08 -1.11
C ASP A 52 -3.43 13.16 -0.11
N GLN A 53 -4.55 12.53 -0.46
CA GLN A 53 -5.75 12.49 0.36
C GLN A 53 -5.68 11.36 1.39
N TRP A 54 -4.62 11.35 2.20
CA TRP A 54 -4.29 10.28 3.14
C TRP A 54 -5.38 10.02 4.18
N THR A 55 -6.07 11.06 4.64
CA THR A 55 -7.21 10.93 5.55
C THR A 55 -8.35 10.12 4.93
N HIS A 56 -8.68 10.37 3.66
CA HIS A 56 -9.70 9.59 2.95
C HIS A 56 -9.22 8.17 2.66
N LEU A 57 -7.93 7.98 2.37
CA LEU A 57 -7.35 6.65 2.20
C LEU A 57 -7.44 5.82 3.50
N ARG A 58 -7.15 6.41 4.65
CA ARG A 58 -7.32 5.77 5.98
C ARG A 58 -8.78 5.44 6.26
N GLN A 59 -9.69 6.39 6.06
CA GLN A 59 -11.12 6.15 6.24
C GLN A 59 -11.65 5.02 5.34
N LEU A 60 -11.16 4.92 4.10
CA LEU A 60 -11.50 3.83 3.19
C LEU A 60 -11.01 2.48 3.72
N ALA A 61 -9.77 2.42 4.23
CA ALA A 61 -9.18 1.20 4.79
C ALA A 61 -9.85 0.75 6.09
N ASP A 62 -10.35 1.69 6.88
CA ASP A 62 -11.00 1.46 8.18
C ASP A 62 -12.53 1.42 8.06
N SER A 63 -13.06 1.28 6.85
CA SER A 63 -14.49 1.10 6.62
C SER A 63 -14.99 -0.20 7.27
N LYS A 64 -16.30 -0.27 7.54
CA LYS A 64 -16.94 -1.46 8.15
C LYS A 64 -16.77 -2.74 7.33
N VAL A 65 -16.59 -2.61 6.01
CA VAL A 65 -16.42 -3.75 5.11
C VAL A 65 -14.93 -3.96 4.86
N LYS A 66 -14.48 -5.21 4.99
CA LYS A 66 -13.10 -5.58 4.64
C LYS A 66 -12.86 -5.22 3.16
N PRO A 67 -11.77 -4.50 2.82
CA PRO A 67 -11.51 -4.12 1.44
C PRO A 67 -11.48 -5.36 0.52
N PRO A 68 -12.31 -5.42 -0.55
CA PRO A 68 -12.34 -6.55 -1.48
C PRO A 68 -11.05 -6.69 -2.31
N ILE A 69 -10.17 -5.70 -2.21
CA ILE A 69 -8.86 -5.65 -2.87
C ILE A 69 -7.70 -5.99 -1.93
N GLY A 70 -7.98 -6.30 -0.66
CA GLY A 70 -6.97 -6.47 0.39
C GLY A 70 -6.27 -5.17 0.75
N PHE A 71 -5.16 -5.28 1.50
CA PHE A 71 -4.39 -4.12 1.99
C PHE A 71 -3.14 -3.80 1.18
N LYS A 72 -2.66 -4.73 0.34
CA LYS A 72 -1.50 -4.52 -0.53
C LYS A 72 -1.61 -3.25 -1.40
N PRO A 73 -2.76 -2.95 -2.06
CA PRO A 73 -2.89 -1.72 -2.83
C PRO A 73 -2.80 -0.44 -1.99
N PHE A 74 -3.24 -0.48 -0.73
CA PHE A 74 -3.13 0.65 0.19
C PHE A 74 -1.68 0.88 0.60
N ALA A 75 -0.96 -0.20 0.94
CA ALA A 75 0.47 -0.14 1.25
C ALA A 75 1.27 0.45 0.08
N LEU A 76 1.05 -0.03 -1.15
CA LEU A 76 1.71 0.52 -2.34
C LEU A 76 1.39 2.00 -2.57
N ALA A 77 0.16 2.44 -2.29
CA ALA A 77 -0.22 3.84 -2.43
C ALA A 77 0.57 4.74 -1.47
N VAL A 78 0.74 4.34 -0.22
CA VAL A 78 1.49 5.13 0.77
C VAL A 78 3.01 5.03 0.60
N ILE A 79 3.53 3.89 0.12
CA ILE A 79 4.94 3.75 -0.26
C ILE A 79 5.27 4.69 -1.42
N LYS A 80 4.44 4.68 -2.48
CA LYS A 80 4.60 5.58 -3.63
C LYS A 80 4.47 7.05 -3.24
N GLY A 81 3.59 7.36 -2.29
CA GLY A 81 3.42 8.70 -1.72
C GLY A 81 4.48 9.11 -0.70
N MET A 82 5.56 8.33 -0.56
CA MET A 82 6.68 8.58 0.37
C MET A 82 6.22 8.89 1.80
N GLN A 83 5.15 8.21 2.25
CA GLN A 83 4.62 8.40 3.59
C GLN A 83 5.56 7.80 4.65
N THR A 84 5.33 8.18 5.91
CA THR A 84 6.14 7.71 7.03
C THR A 84 6.08 6.20 7.17
N VAL A 85 7.11 5.61 7.77
CA VAL A 85 7.16 4.17 8.08
C VAL A 85 5.93 3.74 8.89
N SER A 86 5.48 4.56 9.85
CA SER A 86 4.29 4.27 10.65
C SER A 86 3.02 4.13 9.80
N GLU A 87 2.86 4.97 8.76
CA GLU A 87 1.71 4.91 7.87
C GLU A 87 1.80 3.69 6.94
N ILE A 88 2.99 3.34 6.46
CA ILE A 88 3.22 2.11 5.68
C ILE A 88 2.84 0.88 6.50
N MET A 89 3.32 0.78 7.75
CA MET A 89 3.06 -0.36 8.63
C MET A 89 1.57 -0.57 8.89
N ARG A 90 0.77 0.51 9.00
CA ARG A 90 -0.69 0.45 9.17
C ARG A 90 -1.38 -0.46 8.16
N TYR A 91 -0.84 -0.55 6.94
CA TYR A 91 -1.40 -1.38 5.88
C TYR A 91 -0.67 -2.70 5.72
N VAL A 92 0.66 -2.71 5.81
CA VAL A 92 1.47 -3.94 5.64
C VAL A 92 1.15 -4.97 6.74
N ASP A 93 0.94 -4.55 7.99
CA ASP A 93 0.59 -5.46 9.09
C ASP A 93 -0.77 -6.15 8.89
N ARG A 94 -1.63 -5.59 8.04
CA ARG A 94 -2.95 -6.13 7.70
C ARG A 94 -2.91 -7.04 6.47
N VAL A 95 -1.74 -7.20 5.82
CA VAL A 95 -1.53 -8.13 4.72
C VAL A 95 -1.25 -9.53 5.30
N PRO A 96 -2.07 -10.54 4.95
CA PRO A 96 -1.97 -11.87 5.56
C PRO A 96 -0.81 -12.71 5.00
N SER A 97 -0.45 -12.52 3.72
CA SER A 97 0.63 -13.29 3.08
C SER A 97 1.99 -12.73 3.51
N PRO A 98 2.86 -13.57 4.12
CA PRO A 98 4.23 -13.18 4.43
C PRO A 98 5.05 -12.83 3.18
N GLU A 99 4.78 -13.49 2.05
CA GLU A 99 5.40 -13.19 0.76
C GLU A 99 5.05 -11.78 0.28
N GLU A 100 3.76 -11.41 0.33
CA GLU A 100 3.34 -10.06 -0.04
C GLU A 100 3.89 -8.99 0.93
N ARG A 101 4.00 -9.30 2.23
CA ARG A 101 4.63 -8.39 3.20
C ARG A 101 6.11 -8.18 2.88
N TYR A 102 6.83 -9.25 2.58
CA TYR A 102 8.23 -9.18 2.16
C TYR A 102 8.41 -8.28 0.94
N ASP A 103 7.59 -8.47 -0.10
CA ASP A 103 7.64 -7.65 -1.32
C ASP A 103 7.39 -6.18 -1.00
N LEU A 104 6.40 -5.89 -0.14
CA LEU A 104 6.08 -4.53 0.29
C LEU A 104 7.21 -3.89 1.11
N PHE A 105 7.90 -4.64 1.97
CA PHE A 105 9.06 -4.13 2.70
C PHE A 105 10.23 -3.82 1.76
N CYS A 106 10.45 -4.64 0.74
CA CYS A 106 11.46 -4.38 -0.29
C CYS A 106 11.11 -3.10 -1.08
N GLU A 107 9.86 -2.96 -1.52
CA GLU A 107 9.38 -1.77 -2.23
C GLU A 107 9.51 -0.50 -1.37
N ALA A 108 9.22 -0.61 -0.06
CA ALA A 108 9.38 0.46 0.92
C ALA A 108 10.85 0.72 1.33
N ARG A 109 11.80 -0.08 0.82
CA ARG A 109 13.23 -0.08 1.22
C ARG A 109 13.45 -0.26 2.73
N LEU A 110 12.52 -0.97 3.39
CA LEU A 110 12.58 -1.30 4.81
C LEU A 110 13.35 -2.61 5.00
N TRP A 111 14.63 -2.60 4.62
CA TRP A 111 15.46 -3.80 4.50
C TRP A 111 15.51 -4.67 5.76
N LYS A 112 15.64 -4.06 6.95
CA LYS A 112 15.65 -4.80 8.22
C LYS A 112 14.35 -5.58 8.44
N ARG A 113 13.20 -5.01 8.06
CA ARG A 113 11.89 -5.67 8.16
C ARG A 113 11.70 -6.73 7.08
N ALA A 114 12.19 -6.47 5.87
CA ALA A 114 12.20 -7.48 4.80
C ALA A 114 13.00 -8.72 5.20
N LEU A 115 14.18 -8.52 5.82
CA LEU A 115 15.04 -9.61 6.32
C LEU A 115 14.39 -10.36 7.49
N ASP A 116 13.75 -9.66 8.42
CA ASP A 116 13.00 -10.28 9.52
C ASP A 116 11.85 -11.14 8.99
N GLU A 117 11.07 -10.65 8.02
CA GLU A 117 10.00 -11.43 7.39
C GLU A 117 10.55 -12.66 6.64
N ALA A 118 11.65 -12.49 5.91
CA ALA A 118 12.31 -13.55 5.14
C ALA A 118 12.84 -14.68 6.03
N THR A 119 13.39 -14.36 7.20
CA THR A 119 14.00 -15.33 8.11
C THR A 119 12.98 -15.93 9.08
N THR A 120 12.08 -15.13 9.65
CA THR A 120 11.16 -15.60 10.70
C THR A 120 9.91 -16.29 10.16
N LYS A 121 9.30 -15.74 9.10
CA LYS A 121 8.03 -16.24 8.55
C LYS A 121 8.24 -17.16 7.37
N LEU A 122 9.11 -16.75 6.44
CA LEU A 122 9.34 -17.48 5.19
C LEU A 122 10.46 -18.53 5.32
N LYS A 123 11.41 -18.32 6.23
CA LYS A 123 12.60 -19.17 6.42
C LYS A 123 13.32 -19.46 5.10
N ASP A 124 13.46 -18.43 4.25
CA ASP A 124 13.96 -18.58 2.88
C ASP A 124 15.23 -17.75 2.65
N GLY A 125 16.36 -18.44 2.48
CA GLY A 125 17.67 -17.83 2.32
C GLY A 125 17.80 -17.11 0.98
N ARG A 126 17.03 -17.52 -0.03
CA ARG A 126 17.02 -16.85 -1.35
C ARG A 126 16.50 -15.43 -1.24
N ARG A 127 15.54 -15.18 -0.33
CA ARG A 127 14.99 -13.84 -0.07
C ARG A 127 15.95 -12.95 0.70
N VAL A 128 16.81 -13.52 1.55
CA VAL A 128 17.91 -12.78 2.18
C VAL A 128 18.96 -12.38 1.14
N LEU A 129 19.35 -13.32 0.26
CA LEU A 129 20.24 -13.03 -0.88
C LEU A 129 19.65 -11.99 -1.83
N HIS A 130 18.33 -12.00 -2.04
CA HIS A 130 17.67 -10.99 -2.85
C HIS A 130 17.78 -9.59 -2.21
N VAL A 131 17.51 -9.43 -0.90
CA VAL A 131 17.72 -8.13 -0.21
C VAL A 131 19.17 -7.69 -0.32
N ARG A 132 20.12 -8.62 -0.17
CA ARG A 132 21.55 -8.35 -0.36
C ARG A 132 21.85 -7.79 -1.75
N SER A 133 21.24 -8.31 -2.81
CA SER A 133 21.45 -7.81 -4.17
C SER A 133 20.83 -6.43 -4.42
N LEU A 134 19.77 -6.08 -3.68
CA LEU A 134 19.05 -4.81 -3.85
C LEU A 134 19.67 -3.65 -3.06
N CYS A 135 20.34 -3.92 -1.94
CA CYS A 135 20.83 -2.91 -1.01
C CYS A 135 22.35 -3.01 -0.79
N ASN A 136 23.12 -2.04 -1.28
CA ASN A 136 24.58 -2.00 -1.16
C ASN A 136 25.09 -1.37 0.16
N SER A 137 24.26 -1.21 1.18
CA SER A 137 24.70 -0.67 2.48
C SER A 137 25.54 -1.71 3.24
N PRO A 138 26.74 -1.35 3.74
CA PRO A 138 27.59 -2.27 4.50
C PRO A 138 26.87 -2.92 5.68
N GLU A 139 26.04 -2.15 6.39
CA GLU A 139 25.29 -2.62 7.55
C GLU A 139 24.27 -3.70 7.17
N ILE A 140 23.56 -3.51 6.05
CA ILE A 140 22.59 -4.49 5.55
C ILE A 140 23.30 -5.72 4.99
N GLN A 141 24.43 -5.56 4.32
CA GLN A 141 25.26 -6.67 3.82
C GLN A 141 25.73 -7.57 4.96
N GLN A 142 26.31 -6.98 6.01
CA GLN A 142 26.74 -7.70 7.21
C GLN A 142 25.58 -8.42 7.89
N LEU A 143 24.42 -7.76 8.01
CA LEU A 143 23.23 -8.39 8.58
C LEU A 143 22.75 -9.58 7.74
N CYS A 144 22.81 -9.49 6.40
CA CYS A 144 22.47 -10.62 5.53
C CYS A 144 23.42 -11.80 5.76
N ASP A 145 24.72 -11.55 5.87
CA ASP A 145 25.73 -12.59 6.15
C ASP A 145 25.49 -13.28 7.50
N GLU A 146 25.23 -12.48 8.54
CA GLU A 146 24.89 -12.98 9.88
C GLU A 146 23.63 -13.86 9.85
N LEU A 147 22.56 -13.40 9.21
CA LEU A 147 21.31 -14.14 9.12
C LEU A 147 21.43 -15.43 8.31
N LEU A 148 22.17 -15.41 7.18
CA LEU A 148 22.40 -16.61 6.37
C LEU A 148 23.22 -17.67 7.11
N SER A 149 24.16 -17.26 7.97
CA SER A 149 24.97 -18.20 8.76
C SER A 149 24.18 -18.93 9.86
N ARG A 150 23.03 -18.38 10.27
CA ARG A 150 22.18 -18.88 11.37
C ARG A 150 21.01 -19.74 10.91
N MET A 151 20.82 -19.87 9.60
CA MET A 151 19.72 -20.60 8.98
C MET A 151 20.12 -22.02 8.61
#